data_AF-A0A7C2MGS0-F1
#
_entry.id   AF-A0A7C2MGS0-F1
#
_cell.length_a   1.000
_cell.length_b   1.000
_cell.length_c   1.000
_cell.angle_alpha   90.00
_cell.angle_beta   90.00
_cell.angle_gamma   90.00
#
_symmetry.space_group_name_H-M   'P 1'
#
loop_
_entity.id
_entity.type
_entity.pdbx_description
1 polymer ?
#
loop_
_entity_poly.entity_id
_entity_poly.type
_entity_poly.pdbx_seq_one_letter_code
_entity_poly.pdbx_strand_id
1 'polypeptide(L)' 'TSIVQNAWHNNQELHLHGVVYGVGSGIIEDLGVNISNNSELDEVYQLSF' A
#
# COMPACT_ATOMS: atom_id res chain seq x y z
N THR A 1 5.86 3.70 -4.35
CA THR A 1 7.25 3.76 -4.86
C THR A 1 7.34 3.01 -6.17
N SER A 2 8.36 3.27 -7.01
CA SER A 2 8.50 2.62 -8.33
C SER A 2 8.53 1.10 -8.27
N ILE A 3 9.10 0.51 -7.22
CA ILE A 3 9.16 -0.96 -7.03
C ILE A 3 7.75 -1.56 -6.95
N VAL A 4 6.92 -1.04 -6.05
CA VAL A 4 5.54 -1.52 -5.84
C VAL A 4 4.68 -1.27 -7.08
N GLN A 5 4.75 -0.07 -7.65
CA GLN A 5 3.94 0.28 -8.81
C GLN A 5 4.35 -0.51 -10.07
N ASN A 6 5.63 -0.85 -10.22
CA ASN A 6 6.11 -1.75 -11.28
C ASN A 6 5.64 -3.20 -11.07
N ALA A 7 5.57 -3.68 -9.82
CA ALA A 7 5.00 -5.00 -9.54
C ALA A 7 3.53 -5.07 -9.98
N TRP A 8 2.73 -4.06 -9.61
CA TRP A 8 1.34 -3.95 -10.06
C TRP A 8 1.22 -3.79 -11.58
N HIS A 9 2.07 -2.98 -12.22
CA HIS A 9 2.11 -2.84 -13.69
C HIS A 9 2.36 -4.18 -14.39
N ASN A 10 3.20 -5.04 -13.80
CA ASN A 10 3.49 -6.38 -14.31
C ASN A 10 2.45 -7.44 -13.89
N ASN A 11 1.27 -7.02 -13.41
CA ASN A 11 0.19 -7.89 -12.94
C ASN A 11 0.61 -8.84 -11.79
N GLN A 12 1.61 -8.46 -11.00
CA GLN A 12 1.97 -9.20 -9.79
C GLN A 12 0.97 -8.87 -8.68
N GLU A 13 0.36 -9.90 -8.10
CA GLU A 13 -0.54 -9.76 -6.94
C GLU A 13 0.24 -9.24 -5.73
N LEU A 14 -0.17 -8.09 -5.20
CA LEU A 14 0.50 -7.41 -4.09
C LEU A 14 -0.49 -6.49 -3.37
N HIS A 15 -0.51 -6.55 -2.03
CA HIS A 15 -1.33 -5.71 -1.17
C HIS A 15 -0.46 -4.94 -0.17
N LEU A 16 -0.75 -3.66 0.01
CA LEU A 16 -0.17 -2.83 1.06
C LEU A 16 -1.18 -2.66 2.19
N HIS A 17 -0.71 -2.85 3.42
CA HIS A 17 -1.51 -2.72 4.65
C HIS A 17 -0.87 -1.70 5.60
N GLY A 18 -1.68 -0.77 6.10
CA GLY A 18 -1.28 0.18 7.12
C GLY A 18 -1.72 -0.29 8.49
N VAL A 19 -0.75 -0.60 9.37
CA VAL A 19 -1.02 -1.00 10.75
C VAL A 19 -0.26 -0.09 11.72
N VAL A 20 -0.83 0.10 12.92
CA VAL A 20 -0.17 0.78 14.03
C VAL A 20 0.04 -0.18 15.19
N TYR A 21 1.17 -0.05 15.88
CA TYR A 21 1.49 -0.83 17.07
C TYR A 21 1.54 0.07 18.31
N GLY A 22 0.70 -0.23 19.29
CA GLY A 22 0.68 0.46 20.57
C GLY A 22 1.79 -0.08 21.49
N VAL A 23 2.89 0.67 21.63
CA VAL A 23 4.02 0.26 22.50
C VAL A 23 3.60 0.04 23.96
N GLY A 24 2.63 0.82 24.45
CA GLY A 24 2.13 0.69 25.82
C GLY A 24 1.06 -0.40 26.03
N SER A 25 0.31 -0.76 24.98
CA SER A 25 -0.78 -1.74 25.05
C SER A 25 -0.42 -3.11 24.48
N GLY A 26 0.61 -3.18 23.64
CA GLY A 26 0.99 -4.38 22.88
C GLY A 26 0.04 -4.74 21.74
N ILE A 27 -0.92 -3.86 21.41
CA ILE A 27 -1.96 -4.13 20.40
C ILE A 27 -1.51 -3.65 19.02
N ILE A 28 -1.75 -4.47 18.00
CA ILE A 28 -1.70 -4.07 16.59
C ILE A 28 -3.12 -3.73 16.15
N GLU A 29 -3.28 -2.58 15.51
CA GLU A 29 -4.56 -2.12 14.95
C GLU A 29 -4.39 -1.85 13.45
N ASP A 30 -5.32 -2.37 12.65
CA ASP A 30 -5.41 -2.10 11.21
C ASP A 30 -6.07 -0.73 11.00
N LEU A 31 -5.43 0.12 10.20
CA LEU A 31 -5.89 1.49 9.98
C LEU A 31 -6.94 1.59 8.85
N GLY A 32 -7.25 0.50 8.16
CA GLY A 32 -8.20 0.45 7.06
C GLY A 32 -7.70 1.09 5.76
N VAL A 33 -6.41 1.43 5.67
CA VAL A 33 -5.80 2.13 4.52
C VAL A 33 -5.09 1.14 3.58
N ASN A 34 -5.83 0.12 3.14
CA ASN A 34 -5.29 -0.95 2.32
C ASN A 34 -5.30 -0.58 0.83
N ILE A 35 -4.20 -0.84 0.12
CA ILE A 35 -4.06 -0.53 -1.32
C ILE A 35 -3.61 -1.76 -2.09
N SER A 36 -4.27 -2.05 -3.22
CA SER A 36 -4.02 -3.26 -4.02
C SER A 36 -3.55 -3.01 -5.45
N ASN A 37 -3.61 -1.78 -5.95
CA ASN A 37 -3.21 -1.45 -7.32
C ASN A 37 -2.92 0.06 -7.50
N ASN A 38 -2.41 0.43 -8.67
CA ASN A 38 -2.06 1.82 -8.98
C ASN A 38 -3.26 2.77 -9.03
N SER A 39 -4.47 2.31 -9.38
CA SER A 39 -5.64 3.19 -9.53
C SER A 39 -6.19 3.72 -8.20
N GLU A 40 -5.82 3.06 -7.10
CA GLU A 40 -6.16 3.48 -5.73
C GLU A 40 -5.20 4.56 -5.17
N LEU A 41 -4.12 4.89 -5.89
CA LEU A 41 -3.24 6.01 -5.58
C LEU A 41 -3.77 7.30 -6.20
N ASP A 42 -3.61 8.44 -5.52
CA ASP A 42 -3.86 9.75 -6.14
C ASP A 42 -3.02 9.91 -7.42
N GLU A 43 -3.60 10.56 -8.44
CA GLU A 43 -2.98 10.73 -9.76
C GLU A 43 -1.56 11.30 -9.68
N VAL A 44 -1.31 12.21 -8.74
CA VAL A 44 0.01 12.85 -8.53
C VAL A 44 1.11 11.86 -8.11
N TYR A 45 0.73 10.68 -7.60
CA TYR A 45 1.66 9.63 -7.16
C TYR A 45 1.76 8.46 -8.14
N GLN A 46 0.93 8.42 -9.19
CA GLN A 46 0.99 7.38 -10.22
C GLN A 46 2.14 7.66 -11.19
N LEU A 47 3.05 6.70 -11.32
CA LEU A 47 4.15 6.78 -12.27
C LEU A 47 3.69 6.32 -13.65
N SER A 48 4.17 7.01 -14.68
CA SER A 48 4.06 6.56 -16.07
C SER A 48 5.13 5.49 -16.35
N PHE A 49 4.71 4.31 -16.79
CA PHE A 49 5.57 3.20 -17.23
C PHE A 49 5.50 3.03 -18.74
#